data_AF-A0A382ZY50-F1
#
_entry.id   AF-A0A382ZY50-F1
#
_cell.length_a   1.000
_cell.length_b   1.000
_cell.length_c   1.000
_cell.angle_alpha   90.00
_cell.angle_beta   90.00
_cell.angle_gamma   90.00
#
_symmetry.space_group_name_H-M   'P 1'
#
loop_
_entity.id
_entity.type
_entity.pdbx_description
1 polymer ?
#
loop_
_entity_poly.entity_id
_entity_poly.type
_entity_poly.pdbx_seq_one_letter_code
_entity_poly.pdbx_strand_id
1 'polypeptide(L)'
;MVAKPKFTDKQIAAMTPQYFSRNHSAPKLVGLKIYTDNGQRIYHVEIKADRNRSSEDLSFAVSALANMGQYAKKPFKKYVVVMHYDVRGQVPDICEANARCTADYMIRKQITYDHWYKKCIKFETTS
;
A
#
# COMPACT_ATOMS: atom_id res chain seq x y z
N MET A 1 -27.28 -5.51 7.92
CA MET A 1 -25.80 -5.51 7.80
C MET A 1 -25.27 -4.29 8.52
N VAL A 2 -24.39 -4.44 9.52
CA VAL A 2 -23.75 -3.30 10.19
C VAL A 2 -22.76 -2.67 9.20
N ALA A 3 -22.93 -1.39 8.88
CA ALA A 3 -22.00 -0.69 8.00
C ALA A 3 -20.61 -0.64 8.67
N LYS A 4 -19.55 -0.92 7.90
CA LYS A 4 -18.17 -0.83 8.42
C LYS A 4 -17.93 0.58 8.97
N PRO A 5 -17.31 0.71 10.16
CA PRO A 5 -16.99 2.02 10.71
C PRO A 5 -16.09 2.80 9.74
N LYS A 6 -16.30 4.11 9.68
CA LYS A 6 -15.57 5.01 8.78
C LYS A 6 -14.72 5.99 9.57
N PHE A 7 -13.43 6.00 9.29
CA PHE A 7 -12.41 6.76 10.02
C PHE A 7 -11.83 7.92 9.21
N THR A 8 -11.40 8.94 9.93
CA THR A 8 -10.63 10.07 9.39
C THR A 8 -9.21 9.66 9.03
N ASP A 9 -8.50 10.49 8.26
CA ASP A 9 -7.12 10.20 7.86
C ASP A 9 -6.19 10.07 9.05
N LYS A 10 -6.37 10.90 10.09
CA LYS A 10 -5.63 10.77 11.36
C LYS A 10 -5.85 9.41 12.03
N GLN A 11 -7.09 8.93 12.03
CA GLN A 11 -7.42 7.63 12.62
C GLN A 11 -6.90 6.47 11.76
N ILE A 12 -7.04 6.55 10.43
CA ILE A 12 -6.43 5.56 9.51
C ILE A 12 -4.93 5.49 9.75
N ALA A 13 -4.24 6.63 9.78
CA ALA A 13 -2.81 6.70 10.01
C ALA A 13 -2.39 6.16 11.39
N ALA A 14 -3.22 6.34 12.43
CA ALA A 14 -2.95 5.76 13.74
C ALA A 14 -3.11 4.22 13.77
N MET A 15 -3.97 3.66 12.91
CA MET A 15 -4.21 2.22 12.86
C MET A 15 -3.23 1.47 11.93
N THR A 16 -2.66 2.11 10.91
CA THR A 16 -1.76 1.45 9.96
C THR A 16 -0.57 0.77 10.64
N PRO A 17 0.18 1.43 11.55
CA PRO A 17 1.32 0.78 12.19
C PRO A 17 0.92 -0.45 13.01
N GLN A 18 -0.26 -0.41 13.66
CA GLN A 18 -0.79 -1.55 14.41
C GLN A 18 -1.15 -2.72 13.49
N TYR A 19 -1.61 -2.45 12.26
CA TYR A 19 -1.88 -3.49 11.28
C TYR A 19 -0.58 -4.21 10.88
N PHE A 20 0.49 -3.46 10.62
CA PHE A 20 1.80 -4.01 10.29
C PHE A 20 2.41 -4.80 11.46
N SER A 21 2.35 -4.28 12.68
CA SER A 21 2.97 -4.92 13.86
C SER A 21 2.31 -6.24 14.27
N ARG A 22 1.07 -6.50 13.85
CA ARG A 22 0.33 -7.73 14.17
C ARG A 22 0.71 -8.92 13.29
N ASN A 23 1.37 -8.69 12.15
CA ASN A 23 1.77 -9.76 11.25
C ASN A 23 3.29 -9.92 11.27
N HIS A 24 3.77 -11.06 11.77
CA HIS A 24 5.21 -11.34 11.89
C HIS A 24 5.94 -11.40 10.55
N SER A 25 5.23 -11.61 9.45
CA SER A 25 5.79 -11.61 8.09
C SER A 25 5.75 -10.24 7.43
N ALA A 26 5.22 -9.21 8.11
CA ALA A 26 5.15 -7.85 7.58
C ALA A 26 6.55 -7.22 7.50
N PRO A 27 6.86 -6.49 6.42
CA PRO A 27 8.05 -5.66 6.37
C PRO A 27 7.94 -4.53 7.41
N LYS A 28 9.08 -4.03 7.87
CA LYS A 28 9.09 -2.93 8.84
C LYS A 28 8.57 -1.65 8.19
N LEU A 29 7.46 -1.12 8.70
CA LEU A 29 6.96 0.20 8.32
C LEU A 29 7.89 1.30 8.88
N VAL A 30 8.38 2.19 8.00
CA VAL A 30 9.27 3.30 8.36
C VAL A 30 8.71 4.68 8.01
N GLY A 31 7.69 4.75 7.17
CA GLY A 31 7.04 6.00 6.80
C GLY A 31 5.56 5.81 6.48
N LEU A 32 4.77 6.85 6.72
CA LEU A 32 3.32 6.84 6.51
C LEU A 32 2.84 8.27 6.27
N LYS A 33 2.13 8.49 5.17
CA LYS A 33 1.46 9.77 4.90
C LYS A 33 0.18 9.57 4.11
N ILE A 34 -0.80 10.42 4.38
CA ILE A 34 -2.02 10.53 3.60
C ILE A 34 -2.10 11.97 3.11
N TYR A 35 -2.19 12.15 1.80
CA TYR A 35 -2.19 13.46 1.17
C TYR A 35 -3.05 13.46 -0.09
N THR A 36 -3.24 14.65 -0.66
CA THR A 36 -3.89 14.83 -1.95
C THR A 36 -2.86 15.40 -2.91
N ASP A 37 -2.75 14.81 -4.09
CA ASP A 37 -1.93 15.30 -5.18
C ASP A 37 -2.76 15.26 -6.47
N ASN A 38 -2.76 16.35 -7.25
CA ASN A 38 -3.57 16.49 -8.47
C ASN A 38 -5.04 16.05 -8.30
N GLY A 39 -5.65 16.40 -7.16
CA GLY A 39 -7.03 16.02 -6.82
C GLY A 39 -7.23 14.54 -6.47
N GLN A 40 -6.19 13.72 -6.52
CA GLN A 40 -6.21 12.30 -6.15
C GLN A 40 -5.78 12.14 -4.69
N ARG A 41 -6.61 11.45 -3.90
CA ARG A 41 -6.23 11.07 -2.53
C ARG A 41 -5.29 9.87 -2.55
N ILE A 42 -4.13 10.04 -1.94
CA ILE A 42 -3.03 9.08 -1.91
C ILE A 42 -2.84 8.55 -0.50
N TYR A 43 -2.70 7.23 -0.40
CA TYR A 43 -2.28 6.56 0.83
C TYR A 43 -0.89 5.98 0.62
N HIS A 44 0.09 6.53 1.32
CA HIS A 44 1.50 6.28 1.09
C HIS A 44 2.14 5.64 2.32
N VAL A 45 2.91 4.59 2.10
CA VAL A 45 3.76 3.96 3.11
C VAL A 45 5.18 3.79 2.59
N GLU A 46 6.11 3.79 3.53
CA GLU A 46 7.50 3.43 3.28
C GLU A 46 7.85 2.22 4.15
N ILE A 47 8.49 1.23 3.55
CA ILE A 47 8.86 -0.02 4.20
C ILE A 47 10.35 -0.30 4.06
N LYS A 48 10.94 -1.03 5.02
CA LYS A 48 12.20 -1.74 4.78
C LYS A 48 11.88 -3.09 4.16
N ALA A 49 12.21 -3.25 2.88
CA ALA A 49 11.99 -4.47 2.13
C ALA A 49 13.22 -5.38 2.17
N ASP A 50 12.98 -6.69 2.20
CA ASP A 50 14.00 -7.70 1.94
C ASP A 50 14.11 -7.92 0.43
N ARG A 51 15.31 -7.77 -0.14
CA ARG A 51 15.57 -7.96 -1.58
C ARG A 51 15.18 -9.36 -2.08
N ASN A 52 15.25 -10.37 -1.21
CA ASN A 52 14.90 -11.75 -1.54
C ASN A 52 13.38 -11.98 -1.48
N ARG A 53 12.62 -11.01 -0.96
CA ARG A 53 11.16 -11.08 -0.73
C ARG A 53 10.45 -9.80 -1.17
N SER A 54 11.03 -9.05 -2.11
CA SER A 54 10.53 -7.72 -2.48
C SER A 54 9.11 -7.76 -3.03
N SER A 55 8.77 -8.82 -3.76
CA SER A 55 7.43 -9.05 -4.31
C SER A 55 6.41 -9.32 -3.20
N GLU A 56 6.79 -10.13 -2.21
CA GLU A 56 5.96 -10.44 -1.04
C GLU A 56 5.76 -9.21 -0.15
N ASP A 57 6.81 -8.45 0.10
CA ASP A 57 6.78 -7.23 0.92
C ASP A 57 5.92 -6.14 0.26
N LEU A 58 6.06 -5.97 -1.06
CA LEU A 58 5.20 -5.08 -1.84
C LEU A 58 3.73 -5.53 -1.78
N SER A 59 3.47 -6.80 -2.05
CA SER A 59 2.13 -7.39 -2.03
C SER A 59 1.48 -7.23 -0.66
N PHE A 60 2.25 -7.44 0.42
CA PHE A 60 1.81 -7.19 1.78
C PHE A 60 1.44 -5.72 1.99
N ALA A 61 2.34 -4.78 1.67
CA ALA A 61 2.12 -3.36 1.90
C ALA A 61 0.88 -2.85 1.13
N VAL A 62 0.77 -3.19 -0.14
CA VAL A 62 -0.38 -2.80 -0.97
C VAL A 62 -1.68 -3.45 -0.46
N SER A 63 -1.64 -4.70 0.00
CA SER A 63 -2.78 -5.37 0.64
C SER A 63 -3.18 -4.70 1.96
N ALA A 64 -2.22 -4.29 2.78
CA ALA A 64 -2.47 -3.55 4.02
C ALA A 64 -3.17 -2.21 3.72
N LEU A 65 -2.70 -1.46 2.72
CA LEU A 65 -3.35 -0.22 2.28
C LEU A 65 -4.76 -0.46 1.74
N ALA A 66 -4.96 -1.52 0.97
CA ALA A 66 -6.28 -1.89 0.44
C ALA A 66 -7.26 -2.22 1.56
N ASN A 67 -6.85 -3.04 2.53
CA ASN A 67 -7.68 -3.43 3.67
C ASN A 67 -8.01 -2.24 4.57
N MET A 68 -7.01 -1.45 4.95
CA MET A 68 -7.20 -0.26 5.79
C MET A 68 -8.00 0.83 5.06
N GLY A 69 -7.79 0.98 3.75
CA GLY A 69 -8.47 1.95 2.91
C GLY A 69 -9.99 1.75 2.84
N GLN A 70 -10.49 0.53 3.04
CA GLN A 70 -11.94 0.27 3.11
C GLN A 70 -12.62 1.01 4.26
N TYR A 71 -11.89 1.30 5.33
CA TYR A 71 -12.42 1.98 6.50
C TYR A 71 -12.26 3.50 6.43
N ALA A 72 -11.65 4.05 5.37
CA ALA A 72 -11.52 5.50 5.23
C ALA A 72 -12.88 6.15 4.92
N LYS A 73 -13.17 7.29 5.56
CA LYS A 73 -14.37 8.11 5.29
C LYS A 73 -14.46 8.55 3.83
N LYS A 74 -13.31 8.92 3.24
CA LYS A 74 -13.17 9.26 1.83
C LYS A 74 -12.35 8.14 1.16
N PRO A 75 -12.71 7.71 -0.06
CA PRO A 75 -11.95 6.69 -0.77
C PRO A 75 -10.57 7.23 -1.19
N PHE A 76 -9.59 6.33 -1.26
CA PHE A 76 -8.31 6.61 -1.91
C PHE A 76 -8.40 6.29 -3.40
N LYS A 77 -7.64 7.02 -4.22
CA LYS A 77 -7.51 6.75 -5.66
C LYS A 77 -6.22 6.00 -5.97
N LYS A 78 -5.17 6.25 -5.19
CA LYS A 78 -3.85 5.69 -5.40
C LYS A 78 -3.23 5.26 -4.07
N TYR A 79 -2.46 4.18 -4.14
CA TYR A 79 -1.57 3.71 -3.10
C TYR A 79 -0.14 3.90 -3.55
N VAL A 80 0.74 4.33 -2.66
CA VAL A 80 2.17 4.45 -2.94
C VAL A 80 2.93 3.66 -1.90
N VAL A 81 3.85 2.80 -2.36
CA VAL A 81 4.75 2.03 -1.49
C VAL A 81 6.17 2.36 -1.90
N VAL A 82 6.94 2.94 -0.99
CA VAL A 82 8.39 3.14 -1.15
C VAL A 82 9.10 2.01 -0.43
N MET A 83 9.94 1.27 -1.16
CA MET A 83 10.67 0.12 -0.64
C MET A 83 12.14 0.48 -0.50
N HIS A 84 12.58 0.64 0.75
CA HIS A 84 13.97 0.86 1.11
C HIS A 84 14.67 -0.47 1.33
N TYR A 85 15.84 -0.67 0.73
CA TYR A 85 16.66 -1.87 0.91
C TYR A 85 17.90 -1.54 1.73
N ASP A 86 18.36 -2.49 2.55
CA ASP A 86 19.60 -2.36 3.32
C ASP A 86 20.82 -2.72 2.46
N VAL A 87 20.94 -2.05 1.32
CA VAL A 87 22.01 -2.25 0.34
C VAL A 87 22.63 -0.89 0.04
N ARG A 88 23.93 -0.77 0.29
CA ARG A 88 24.66 0.49 0.11
C ARG A 88 24.54 0.97 -1.35
N GLY A 89 24.05 2.20 -1.52
CA GLY A 89 23.93 2.86 -2.83
C GLY A 89 22.70 2.44 -3.64
N GLN A 90 21.86 1.53 -3.14
CA GLN A 90 20.60 1.19 -3.80
C GLN A 90 19.56 2.28 -3.54
N VAL A 91 18.96 2.80 -4.60
CA VAL A 91 17.82 3.72 -4.49
C VAL A 91 16.55 2.96 -4.11
N PRO A 92 15.60 3.59 -3.40
CA PRO A 92 14.34 2.95 -3.07
C PRO A 92 13.49 2.70 -4.32
N ASP A 93 12.82 1.56 -4.38
CA ASP A 93 11.80 1.33 -5.41
C ASP A 93 10.52 2.04 -5.01
N ILE A 94 9.90 2.77 -5.93
CA ILE A 94 8.61 3.43 -5.70
C ILE A 94 7.56 2.73 -6.55
N CYS A 95 6.57 2.11 -5.89
CA CYS A 95 5.44 1.48 -6.54
C CYS A 95 4.18 2.31 -6.34
N GLU A 96 3.55 2.73 -7.44
CA GLU A 96 2.21 3.31 -7.43
C GLU A 96 1.18 2.27 -7.83
N ALA A 97 0.14 2.07 -7.01
CA ALA A 97 -0.94 1.14 -7.27
C ALA A 97 -2.29 1.86 -7.36
N ASN A 98 -3.12 1.49 -8.34
CA ASN A 98 -4.49 1.95 -8.45
C ASN A 98 -5.34 1.34 -7.32
N ALA A 99 -5.95 2.17 -6.49
CA ALA A 99 -6.64 1.70 -5.28
C ALA A 99 -7.86 0.83 -5.59
N ARG A 100 -8.61 1.14 -6.64
CA ARG A 100 -9.79 0.37 -7.06
C ARG A 100 -9.37 -0.98 -7.60
N CYS A 101 -8.45 -1.00 -8.57
CA CYS A 101 -8.01 -2.27 -9.16
C CYS A 101 -7.30 -3.17 -8.14
N THR A 102 -6.51 -2.57 -7.24
CA THR A 102 -5.91 -3.32 -6.13
C THR A 102 -6.97 -3.98 -5.27
N ALA A 103 -8.08 -3.29 -4.98
CA ALA A 103 -9.19 -3.89 -4.25
C ALA A 103 -9.88 -5.01 -5.05
N ASP A 104 -9.97 -4.88 -6.38
CA ASP A 104 -10.52 -5.93 -7.26
C ASP A 104 -9.72 -7.23 -7.13
N TYR A 105 -8.39 -7.16 -7.01
CA TYR A 105 -7.54 -8.32 -6.75
C TYR A 105 -7.55 -8.76 -5.27
N MET A 106 -7.14 -7.89 -4.36
CA MET A 106 -6.82 -8.26 -2.98
C MET A 106 -8.06 -8.59 -2.15
N ILE A 107 -9.17 -7.91 -2.42
CA ILE A 107 -10.38 -7.96 -1.58
C ILE A 107 -11.51 -8.70 -2.31
N ARG A 108 -11.81 -8.31 -3.56
CA ARG A 108 -12.96 -8.85 -4.30
C ARG A 108 -12.64 -10.14 -5.06
N LYS A 109 -11.35 -10.48 -5.23
CA LYS A 109 -10.88 -11.67 -5.96
C LYS A 109 -11.45 -11.76 -7.39
N GLN A 110 -11.62 -10.61 -8.03
CA GLN A 110 -12.24 -10.49 -9.37
C GLN A 110 -11.23 -10.56 -10.52
N ILE A 111 -9.94 -10.37 -10.24
CA ILE A 111 -8.87 -10.40 -11.24
C ILE A 111 -7.70 -11.24 -10.72
N THR A 112 -6.83 -11.68 -11.62
CA THR A 112 -5.64 -12.49 -11.29
C THR A 112 -4.48 -11.63 -10.79
N TYR A 113 -3.50 -12.29 -10.16
CA TYR A 113 -2.23 -11.64 -9.80
C TYR A 113 -1.55 -11.02 -11.03
N ASP A 114 -1.47 -11.75 -12.15
CA ASP A 114 -0.82 -11.28 -13.38
C ASP A 114 -1.49 -10.01 -13.92
N HIS A 115 -2.82 -9.95 -13.90
CA HIS A 115 -3.56 -8.75 -14.28
C HIS A 115 -3.24 -7.59 -13.35
N TRP A 116 -3.30 -7.81 -12.04
CA TRP A 116 -3.01 -6.77 -11.05
C TRP A 116 -1.57 -6.24 -11.21
N TYR A 117 -0.59 -7.14 -11.28
CA TYR A 117 0.83 -6.79 -11.39
C TYR A 117 1.14 -6.01 -12.68
N LYS A 118 0.56 -6.40 -13.82
CA LYS A 118 0.85 -5.77 -15.11
C LYS A 118 0.03 -4.51 -15.40
N LYS A 119 -1.17 -4.39 -14.84
CA LYS A 119 -2.15 -3.35 -15.24
C LYS A 119 -2.50 -2.38 -14.13
N CYS A 120 -2.22 -2.72 -12.87
CA CYS A 120 -2.75 -1.99 -11.73
C CYS A 120 -1.68 -1.40 -10.82
N ILE A 121 -0.44 -1.82 -10.99
CA ILE A 121 0.72 -1.20 -10.37
C ILE A 121 1.69 -0.71 -11.45
N LYS A 122 2.49 0.30 -11.11
CA LYS A 122 3.62 0.75 -11.90
C LYS A 122 4.76 1.09 -10.95
N PHE A 123 5.97 0.78 -11.36
CA PHE A 123 7.17 1.23 -10.65
C PHE A 123 7.64 2.52 -11.30
N GLU A 124 8.01 3.50 -10.49
CA GLU A 124 8.70 4.69 -11.00
C GLU A 124 10.16 4.31 -11.26
N THR A 125 10.58 4.42 -12.52
CA THR A 125 12.00 4.34 -12.86
C THR A 125 12.64 5.64 -12.42
N THR A 126 13.52 5.58 -11.41
CA THR A 126 14.45 6.67 -11.16
C THR A 126 15.51 6.61 -12.25
N SER A 127 15.30 7.35 -13.33
CA SER A 127 16.30 7.60 -14.37
C SER A 127 17.34 8.61 -13.92
#